data_AF-A0A975SHB7-F1
#
_entry.id   AF-A0A975SHB7-F1
#
_cell.length_a   1.000
_cell.length_b   1.000
_cell.length_c   1.000
_cell.angle_alpha   90.00
_cell.angle_beta   90.00
_cell.angle_gamma   90.00
#
_symmetry.space_group_name_H-M   'P 1'
#
loop_
_entity.id
_entity.type
_entity.pdbx_description
1 polymer ?
#
loop_
_entity_poly.entity_id
_entity_poly.type
_entity_poly.pdbx_seq_one_letter_code
_entity_poly.pdbx_strand_id
1 'polypeptide(L)'
;MKIMLKLILDCEPDAAWRALQSPAVFREVSAPLLTMKSLEPGGFATTWPEGKNRVEIDALGLFPLGRQIIDIDRSRTQHPGVRIVRDKGRGVTGALKLATIWDHRMAVAADPAGTGKTLYRDRLVIGAGPMTPALWASLWAFWQLRGIRLRELAPTWAFDPEIVGADEAADATEKAAEQDRLGAESPAEVLAEPPVAGSNVLGVDPDLGVS
;
A
#
# COMPACT_ATOMS: atom_id res chain seq x y z
N MET A 1 24.88 -13.80 4.20
CA MET A 1 24.80 -14.25 2.78
C MET A 1 23.52 -13.72 2.14
N LYS A 2 23.41 -13.76 0.80
CA LYS A 2 22.26 -13.22 0.06
C LYS A 2 21.56 -14.33 -0.73
N ILE A 3 20.23 -14.28 -0.78
CA ILE A 3 19.39 -15.10 -1.65
C ILE A 3 18.60 -14.14 -2.53
N MET A 4 18.47 -14.45 -3.81
CA MET A 4 17.81 -13.56 -4.77
C MET A 4 16.91 -14.35 -5.72
N LEU A 5 15.78 -13.75 -6.08
CA LEU A 5 14.92 -14.18 -7.19
C LEU A 5 14.64 -12.99 -8.11
N LYS A 6 14.53 -13.28 -9.40
CA LYS A 6 14.05 -12.36 -10.42
C LYS A 6 13.11 -13.14 -11.32
N LEU A 7 11.84 -12.76 -11.34
CA LEU A 7 10.78 -13.48 -12.03
C LEU A 7 9.97 -12.48 -12.88
N ILE A 8 9.46 -12.93 -14.02
CA ILE A 8 8.31 -12.30 -14.65
C ILE A 8 7.08 -13.08 -14.18
N LEU A 9 6.15 -12.38 -13.55
CA LEU A 9 4.91 -12.94 -13.03
C LEU A 9 3.76 -12.56 -13.98
N ASP A 10 2.90 -13.52 -14.27
CA ASP A 10 1.82 -13.37 -15.24
C ASP A 10 0.59 -12.69 -14.60
N CYS A 11 0.78 -11.44 -14.20
CA CYS A 11 -0.26 -10.55 -13.68
C CYS A 11 0.20 -9.10 -13.81
N GLU A 12 -0.75 -8.18 -13.75
CA GLU A 12 -0.47 -6.76 -13.76
C GLU A 12 0.30 -6.32 -12.50
N PRO A 13 1.15 -5.28 -12.59
CA PRO A 13 1.91 -4.78 -11.44
C PRO A 13 1.04 -4.45 -10.22
N ASP A 14 -0.17 -3.96 -10.42
CA ASP A 14 -1.08 -3.60 -9.32
C ASP A 14 -1.64 -4.83 -8.61
N ALA A 15 -2.03 -5.86 -9.37
CA ALA A 15 -2.41 -7.15 -8.83
C ALA A 15 -1.26 -7.78 -8.00
N ALA A 16 -0.05 -7.80 -8.55
CA ALA A 16 1.14 -8.29 -7.83
C ALA A 16 1.43 -7.48 -6.56
N TRP A 17 1.23 -6.16 -6.59
CA TRP A 17 1.44 -5.30 -5.42
C TRP A 17 0.40 -5.54 -4.33
N ARG A 18 -0.87 -5.75 -4.67
CA ARG A 18 -1.91 -6.16 -3.71
C ARG A 18 -1.58 -7.53 -3.13
N ALA A 19 -1.23 -8.50 -3.97
CA ALA A 19 -0.89 -9.85 -3.55
C ALA A 19 0.32 -9.88 -2.61
N LEU A 20 1.37 -9.11 -2.90
CA LEU A 20 2.56 -9.00 -2.04
C LEU A 20 2.24 -8.49 -0.63
N GLN A 21 1.19 -7.69 -0.50
CA GLN A 21 0.75 -7.12 0.76
C GLN A 21 -0.24 -8.01 1.52
N SER A 22 -0.66 -9.14 0.95
CA SER A 22 -1.63 -10.05 1.57
C SER A 22 -0.96 -11.11 2.43
N PRO A 23 -1.31 -11.23 3.73
CA PRO A 23 -0.88 -12.36 4.55
C PRO A 23 -1.39 -13.71 4.02
N ALA A 24 -2.54 -13.73 3.35
CA ALA A 24 -3.08 -14.94 2.74
C ALA A 24 -2.17 -15.45 1.61
N VAL A 25 -1.80 -14.56 0.68
CA VAL A 25 -0.86 -14.90 -0.40
C VAL A 25 0.49 -15.32 0.17
N PHE A 26 1.00 -14.64 1.20
CA PHE A 26 2.25 -15.03 1.85
C PHE A 26 2.21 -16.49 2.35
N ARG A 27 1.08 -16.90 2.94
CA ARG A 27 0.88 -18.28 3.41
C ARG A 27 0.79 -19.26 2.25
N GLU A 28 0.08 -18.92 1.18
CA GLU A 28 -0.08 -19.78 0.00
C GLU A 28 1.24 -20.04 -0.74
N VAL A 29 2.06 -19.00 -0.93
CA VAL A 29 3.36 -19.12 -1.61
C VAL A 29 4.40 -19.86 -0.75
N SER A 30 4.14 -20.01 0.54
CA SER A 30 5.00 -20.72 1.49
C SER A 30 4.53 -22.16 1.75
N ALA A 31 3.26 -22.48 1.45
CA ALA A 31 2.67 -23.78 1.64
C ALA A 31 3.17 -24.81 0.59
N PRO A 32 3.20 -26.12 0.93
CA PRO A 32 2.91 -26.68 2.25
C PRO A 32 4.11 -26.59 3.22
N LEU A 33 5.28 -26.12 2.76
CA LEU A 33 6.52 -26.19 3.53
C LEU A 33 6.46 -25.42 4.84
N LEU A 34 5.89 -24.22 4.82
CA LEU A 34 5.66 -23.43 6.01
C LEU A 34 4.17 -23.10 6.10
N THR A 35 3.64 -23.25 7.30
CA THR A 35 2.34 -22.70 7.68
C THR A 35 2.54 -21.63 8.72
N MET A 36 1.64 -20.67 8.75
CA MET A 36 1.75 -19.51 9.62
C MET A 36 0.41 -19.20 10.28
N LYS A 37 0.46 -18.86 11.56
CA LYS A 37 -0.67 -18.40 12.37
C LYS A 37 -0.36 -17.01 12.91
N SER A 38 -1.33 -16.10 12.83
CA SER A 38 -1.20 -14.78 13.44
C SER A 38 -1.33 -14.90 14.96
N LEU A 39 -0.51 -14.13 15.67
CA LEU A 39 -0.61 -13.96 17.13
C LEU A 39 -1.20 -12.58 17.49
N GLU A 40 -1.62 -11.79 16.50
CA GLU A 40 -2.28 -10.51 16.73
C GLU A 40 -3.77 -10.71 17.09
N PRO A 41 -4.36 -9.82 17.90
CA PRO A 41 -5.79 -9.83 18.17
C PRO A 41 -6.59 -9.73 16.87
N GLY A 42 -7.51 -10.65 16.62
CA GLY A 42 -8.31 -10.69 15.38
C GLY A 42 -7.67 -11.46 14.23
N GLY A 43 -6.48 -12.04 14.41
CA GLY A 43 -5.86 -12.92 13.40
C GLY A 43 -5.08 -12.16 12.33
N PHE A 44 -5.10 -12.65 11.08
CA PHE A 44 -4.48 -11.95 9.96
C PHE A 44 -5.42 -10.90 9.40
N ALA A 45 -4.91 -9.67 9.23
CA ALA A 45 -5.59 -8.66 8.44
C ALA A 45 -5.59 -9.03 6.94
N THR A 46 -6.45 -8.42 6.14
CA THR A 46 -6.48 -8.60 4.68
C THR A 46 -5.18 -8.11 4.03
N THR A 47 -4.59 -7.06 4.58
CA THR A 47 -3.31 -6.49 4.17
C THR A 47 -2.42 -6.34 5.39
N TRP A 48 -1.13 -6.65 5.25
CA TRP A 48 -0.17 -6.47 6.33
C TRP A 48 -0.19 -5.03 6.86
N PRO A 49 -0.44 -4.83 8.16
CA PRO A 49 -0.21 -3.56 8.83
C PRO A 49 1.27 -3.14 8.74
N GLU A 50 1.51 -1.84 8.70
CA GLU A 50 2.87 -1.31 8.82
C GLU A 50 3.47 -1.65 10.19
N GLY A 51 4.77 -1.91 10.24
CA GLY A 51 5.48 -2.28 11.45
C GLY A 51 5.34 -3.76 11.81
N LYS A 52 5.28 -4.03 13.12
CA LYS A 52 5.50 -5.37 13.68
C LYS A 52 4.23 -6.19 13.72
N ASN A 53 4.29 -7.37 13.10
CA ASN A 53 3.24 -8.38 13.06
C ASN A 53 3.79 -9.68 13.64
N ARG A 54 3.19 -10.20 14.72
CA ARG A 54 3.65 -11.41 15.39
C ARG A 54 3.00 -12.65 14.80
N VAL A 55 3.80 -13.66 14.52
CA VAL A 55 3.35 -14.91 13.94
C VAL A 55 4.03 -16.12 14.58
N GLU A 56 3.36 -17.25 14.53
CA GLU A 56 3.93 -18.57 14.80
C GLU A 56 4.05 -19.34 13.48
N ILE A 57 5.17 -20.05 13.30
CA ILE A 57 5.49 -20.77 12.07
C ILE A 57 5.74 -22.24 12.39
N ASP A 58 5.06 -23.11 11.63
CA ASP A 58 5.23 -24.55 11.66
C ASP A 58 5.76 -25.04 10.31
N ALA A 59 6.75 -25.94 10.31
CA ALA A 59 7.18 -26.66 9.12
C ALA A 59 6.21 -27.80 8.82
N LEU A 60 5.76 -27.88 7.56
CA LEU A 60 4.77 -28.84 7.08
C LEU A 60 3.45 -28.85 7.89
N GLY A 61 3.19 -27.81 8.68
CA GLY A 61 2.06 -27.76 9.62
C GLY A 61 2.18 -28.68 10.84
N LEU A 62 3.32 -29.36 11.03
CA LEU A 62 3.49 -30.40 12.04
C LEU A 62 4.61 -30.08 13.04
N PHE A 63 5.71 -29.47 12.58
CA PHE A 63 6.90 -29.24 13.39
C PHE A 63 7.04 -27.76 13.75
N PRO A 64 6.88 -27.37 15.02
CA PRO A 64 6.94 -25.96 15.40
C PRO A 64 8.36 -25.42 15.20
N LEU A 65 8.52 -24.43 14.32
CA LEU A 65 9.79 -23.74 14.13
C LEU A 65 9.98 -22.63 15.16
N GLY A 66 8.88 -22.02 15.60
CA GLY A 66 8.85 -20.99 16.63
C GLY A 66 8.08 -19.75 16.22
N ARG A 67 8.27 -18.67 16.98
CA ARG A 67 7.62 -17.38 16.78
C ARG A 67 8.55 -16.42 16.05
N GLN A 68 7.98 -15.58 15.19
CA GLN A 68 8.68 -14.54 14.44
C GLN A 68 7.89 -13.23 14.50
N ILE A 69 8.62 -12.12 14.45
CA ILE A 69 8.06 -10.82 14.15
C ILE A 69 8.37 -10.54 12.69
N ILE A 70 7.35 -10.25 11.89
CA ILE A 70 7.47 -9.67 10.54
C ILE A 70 7.33 -8.16 10.69
N ASP A 71 8.33 -7.39 10.27
CA ASP A 71 8.37 -5.93 10.47
C ASP A 71 8.33 -5.22 9.11
N ILE A 72 7.11 -4.88 8.69
CA ILE A 72 6.81 -4.34 7.35
C ILE A 72 7.13 -2.85 7.29
N ASP A 73 7.95 -2.49 6.31
CA ASP A 73 8.34 -1.12 5.98
C ASP A 73 8.16 -0.85 4.49
N ARG A 74 7.22 0.03 4.15
CA ARG A 74 6.91 0.53 2.79
C ARG A 74 7.35 1.97 2.58
N SER A 75 7.82 2.65 3.63
CA SER A 75 8.16 4.08 3.62
C SER A 75 9.32 4.46 2.68
N ARG A 76 10.12 3.47 2.25
CA ARG A 76 11.29 3.67 1.38
C ARG A 76 11.06 3.13 -0.02
N THR A 77 10.48 3.96 -0.87
CA THR A 77 10.50 3.76 -2.33
C THR A 77 11.43 4.80 -2.96
N GLN A 78 12.53 4.34 -3.58
CA GLN A 78 13.60 5.21 -4.10
C GLN A 78 13.58 5.35 -5.62
N HIS A 79 12.76 4.56 -6.32
CA HIS A 79 12.79 4.48 -7.79
C HIS A 79 11.39 4.67 -8.38
N PRO A 80 11.20 5.64 -9.30
CA PRO A 80 9.97 5.78 -10.05
C PRO A 80 9.55 4.45 -10.70
N GLY A 81 8.27 4.07 -10.58
CA GLY A 81 7.72 2.85 -11.17
C GLY A 81 8.08 1.53 -10.46
N VAL A 82 8.79 1.57 -9.32
CA VAL A 82 9.10 0.39 -8.51
C VAL A 82 8.46 0.54 -7.13
N ARG A 83 7.68 -0.44 -6.70
CA ARG A 83 7.12 -0.52 -5.34
C ARG A 83 7.85 -1.57 -4.54
N ILE A 84 8.21 -1.26 -3.30
CA ILE A 84 9.06 -2.11 -2.46
C ILE A 84 8.41 -2.31 -1.09
N VAL A 85 8.31 -3.57 -0.67
CA VAL A 85 8.09 -3.95 0.73
C VAL A 85 9.42 -4.44 1.29
N ARG A 86 9.78 -3.96 2.48
CA ARG A 86 10.90 -4.49 3.26
C ARG A 86 10.37 -5.14 4.53
N ASP A 87 10.83 -6.34 4.83
CA ASP A 87 10.66 -7.00 6.12
C ASP A 87 12.00 -7.00 6.88
N LYS A 88 12.03 -6.31 8.03
CA LYS A 88 13.17 -6.21 8.95
C LYS A 88 12.92 -7.00 10.23
N GLY A 89 12.09 -8.03 10.12
CA GLY A 89 11.67 -8.89 11.19
C GLY A 89 12.80 -9.66 11.87
N ARG A 90 12.43 -10.50 12.84
CA ARG A 90 13.36 -11.40 13.53
C ARG A 90 12.66 -12.61 14.11
N GLY A 91 13.39 -13.72 14.23
CA GLY A 91 12.98 -14.84 15.05
C GLY A 91 12.97 -14.50 16.53
N VAL A 92 11.94 -14.95 17.25
CA VAL A 92 11.74 -14.71 18.69
C VAL A 92 11.98 -15.98 19.50
N THR A 93 11.52 -17.13 19.01
CA THR A 93 11.68 -18.44 19.67
C THR A 93 12.08 -19.54 18.68
N GLY A 94 12.51 -20.69 19.20
CA GLY A 94 12.79 -21.89 18.41
C GLY A 94 13.92 -21.74 17.40
N ALA A 95 13.86 -22.53 16.33
CA ALA A 95 14.84 -22.54 15.25
C ALA A 95 14.93 -21.17 14.53
N LEU A 96 13.86 -20.38 14.56
CA LEU A 96 13.83 -19.06 13.92
C LEU A 96 14.82 -18.06 14.55
N LYS A 97 15.19 -18.23 15.83
CA LYS A 97 16.21 -17.38 16.49
C LYS A 97 17.61 -17.55 15.91
N LEU A 98 17.87 -18.63 15.15
CA LEU A 98 19.18 -18.87 14.54
C LEU A 98 19.51 -17.78 13.51
N ALA A 99 18.51 -17.19 12.85
CA ALA A 99 18.70 -16.04 11.98
C ALA A 99 18.94 -14.77 12.80
N THR A 100 20.21 -14.39 12.95
CA THR A 100 20.63 -13.17 13.66
C THR A 100 20.59 -11.92 12.77
N ILE A 101 20.61 -12.11 11.45
CA ILE A 101 20.41 -11.04 10.46
C ILE A 101 19.26 -11.47 9.55
N TRP A 102 18.30 -10.56 9.35
CA TRP A 102 17.19 -10.69 8.41
C TRP A 102 16.89 -9.34 7.78
N ASP A 103 17.08 -9.23 6.47
CA ASP A 103 16.66 -8.07 5.65
C ASP A 103 16.08 -8.61 4.35
N HIS A 104 14.76 -8.71 4.30
CA HIS A 104 14.02 -9.18 3.14
C HIS A 104 13.42 -8.00 2.40
N ARG A 105 13.67 -7.92 1.09
CA ARG A 105 13.11 -6.89 0.22
C ARG A 105 12.45 -7.55 -0.97
N MET A 106 11.22 -7.15 -1.22
CA MET A 106 10.42 -7.60 -2.34
C MET A 106 10.01 -6.37 -3.13
N ALA A 107 10.24 -6.41 -4.44
CA ALA A 107 10.00 -5.31 -5.34
C ALA A 107 9.13 -5.76 -6.51
N VAL A 108 8.20 -4.88 -6.88
CA VAL A 108 7.27 -5.04 -8.01
C VAL A 108 7.46 -3.85 -8.94
N ALA A 109 7.60 -4.13 -10.23
CA ALA A 109 7.65 -3.14 -11.30
C ALA A 109 6.99 -3.70 -12.56
N ALA A 110 6.70 -2.85 -13.54
CA ALA A 110 6.30 -3.31 -14.87
C ALA A 110 7.43 -4.14 -15.52
N ASP A 111 7.06 -5.15 -16.30
CA ASP A 111 8.01 -5.89 -17.12
C ASP A 111 8.69 -4.93 -18.12
N PRO A 112 10.03 -4.79 -18.10
CA PRO A 112 10.74 -3.91 -19.03
C PRO A 112 10.56 -4.29 -20.50
N ALA A 113 10.09 -5.49 -20.81
CA ALA A 113 9.73 -5.89 -22.18
C ALA A 113 8.37 -5.34 -22.65
N GLY A 114 7.61 -4.64 -21.79
CA GLY A 114 6.34 -4.00 -22.16
C GLY A 114 5.17 -4.98 -22.34
N THR A 115 5.23 -6.16 -21.72
CA THR A 115 4.25 -7.24 -21.91
C THR A 115 2.95 -7.06 -21.12
N GLY A 116 2.83 -6.01 -20.30
CA GLY A 116 1.77 -5.84 -19.30
C GLY A 116 1.95 -6.69 -18.03
N LYS A 117 2.97 -7.57 -18.00
CA LYS A 117 3.28 -8.44 -16.87
C LYS A 117 4.11 -7.73 -15.80
N THR A 118 4.35 -8.43 -14.69
CA THR A 118 5.10 -7.91 -13.55
C THR A 118 6.53 -8.41 -13.52
N LEU A 119 7.50 -7.51 -13.40
CA LEU A 119 8.84 -7.83 -12.92
C LEU A 119 8.84 -7.89 -11.38
N TYR A 120 8.95 -9.11 -10.84
CA TYR A 120 9.11 -9.36 -9.42
C TYR A 120 10.58 -9.61 -9.07
N ARG A 121 11.06 -8.94 -8.02
CA ARG A 121 12.40 -9.16 -7.47
C ARG A 121 12.32 -9.41 -5.98
N ASP A 122 13.04 -10.42 -5.55
CA ASP A 122 13.16 -10.79 -4.14
C ASP A 122 14.63 -10.82 -3.76
N ARG A 123 14.96 -10.19 -2.64
CA ARG A 123 16.29 -10.24 -2.05
C ARG A 123 16.17 -10.45 -0.56
N LEU A 124 16.77 -11.53 -0.09
CA LEU A 124 16.93 -11.80 1.33
C LEU A 124 18.41 -11.73 1.71
N VAL A 125 18.73 -10.98 2.75
CA VAL A 125 20.05 -11.02 3.42
C VAL A 125 19.88 -11.71 4.76
N ILE A 126 20.68 -12.76 4.98
CA ILE A 126 20.66 -13.56 6.20
C ILE A 126 22.02 -13.67 6.86
N GLY A 127 22.00 -13.96 8.17
CA GLY A 127 23.17 -14.30 8.97
C GLY A 127 22.76 -15.16 10.16
N ALA A 128 23.64 -16.09 10.53
CA ALA A 128 23.48 -17.03 11.65
C ALA A 128 24.84 -17.43 12.25
N GLY A 129 25.82 -16.53 12.23
CA GLY A 129 27.20 -16.84 12.63
C GLY A 129 27.79 -17.98 11.78
N PRO A 130 28.52 -18.95 12.39
CA PRO A 130 29.08 -20.09 11.67
C PRO A 130 28.04 -20.96 10.93
N MET A 131 26.79 -20.96 11.37
CA MET A 131 25.70 -21.73 10.73
C MET A 131 25.12 -21.05 9.48
N THR A 132 25.60 -19.86 9.12
CA THR A 132 25.08 -19.10 7.97
C THR A 132 25.05 -19.90 6.66
N PRO A 133 26.06 -20.71 6.29
CA PRO A 133 26.02 -21.49 5.04
C PRO A 133 24.91 -22.54 5.03
N ALA A 134 24.69 -23.25 6.14
CA ALA A 134 23.64 -24.26 6.25
C ALA A 134 22.24 -23.63 6.22
N LEU A 135 22.05 -22.53 6.96
CA LEU A 135 20.81 -21.75 6.91
C LEU A 135 20.55 -21.20 5.49
N TRP A 136 21.60 -20.72 4.83
CA TRP A 136 21.51 -20.22 3.47
C TRP A 136 21.10 -21.29 2.47
N ALA A 137 21.69 -22.48 2.51
CA ALA A 137 21.32 -23.56 1.59
C ALA A 137 19.84 -23.95 1.76
N SER A 138 19.39 -24.05 3.02
CA SER A 138 18.00 -24.39 3.36
C SER A 138 17.02 -23.32 2.86
N LEU A 139 17.28 -22.04 3.18
CA LEU A 139 16.43 -20.93 2.76
C LEU A 139 16.50 -20.70 1.25
N TRP A 140 17.64 -20.96 0.60
CA TRP A 140 17.75 -20.85 -0.85
C TRP A 140 16.82 -21.84 -1.55
N ALA A 141 16.80 -23.10 -1.10
CA ALA A 141 15.90 -24.12 -1.63
C ALA A 141 14.42 -23.73 -1.42
N PHE A 142 14.06 -23.27 -0.21
CA PHE A 142 12.73 -22.74 0.06
C PHE A 142 12.38 -21.55 -0.86
N TRP A 143 13.31 -20.63 -1.10
CA TRP A 143 13.11 -19.51 -2.03
C TRP A 143 12.85 -19.99 -3.46
N GLN A 144 13.55 -21.01 -3.95
CA GLN A 144 13.29 -21.54 -5.30
C GLN A 144 11.88 -22.11 -5.42
N LEU A 145 11.45 -22.88 -4.41
CA LEU A 145 10.10 -23.45 -4.36
C LEU A 145 9.03 -22.37 -4.25
N ARG A 146 9.24 -21.37 -3.39
CA ARG A 146 8.40 -20.17 -3.31
C ARG A 146 8.35 -19.45 -4.66
N GLY A 147 9.46 -19.37 -5.38
CA GLY A 147 9.53 -18.79 -6.72
C GLY A 147 8.68 -19.53 -7.76
N ILE A 148 8.59 -20.86 -7.67
CA ILE A 148 7.67 -21.67 -8.48
C ILE A 148 6.22 -21.34 -8.10
N ARG A 149 5.89 -21.38 -6.80
CA ARG A 149 4.53 -21.04 -6.31
C ARG A 149 4.08 -19.65 -6.69
N LEU A 150 4.98 -18.65 -6.65
CA LEU A 150 4.70 -17.29 -7.09
C LEU A 150 4.29 -17.25 -8.57
N ARG A 151 4.96 -18.01 -9.44
CA ARG A 151 4.58 -18.08 -10.86
C ARG A 151 3.25 -18.79 -11.09
N GLU A 152 2.99 -19.84 -10.34
CA GLU A 152 1.74 -20.61 -10.42
C GLU A 152 0.53 -19.79 -9.96
N LEU A 153 0.69 -19.01 -8.88
CA LEU A 153 -0.39 -18.23 -8.28
C LEU A 153 -0.57 -16.84 -8.93
N ALA A 154 0.47 -16.27 -9.53
CA ALA A 154 0.39 -14.93 -10.12
C ALA A 154 -0.81 -14.72 -11.06
N PRO A 155 -1.13 -15.62 -12.01
CA PRO A 155 -2.31 -15.50 -12.87
C PRO A 155 -3.63 -15.33 -12.11
N THR A 156 -3.74 -15.86 -10.89
CA THR A 156 -5.00 -15.82 -10.13
C THR A 156 -5.19 -14.52 -9.35
N TRP A 157 -4.18 -13.67 -9.26
CA TRP A 157 -4.27 -12.38 -8.55
C TRP A 157 -4.94 -11.28 -9.37
N ALA A 158 -5.17 -11.52 -10.66
CA ALA A 158 -5.81 -10.57 -11.57
C ALA A 158 -7.29 -10.28 -11.22
N PHE A 159 -7.87 -11.00 -10.25
CA PHE A 159 -9.24 -10.77 -9.83
C PHE A 159 -9.35 -9.54 -8.92
N ASP A 160 -9.75 -8.40 -9.50
CA ASP A 160 -10.46 -7.34 -8.79
C ASP A 160 -11.96 -7.63 -9.01
N PRO A 161 -12.76 -7.94 -7.98
CA PRO A 161 -14.20 -7.97 -8.18
C PRO A 161 -14.63 -6.56 -8.62
N GLU A 162 -15.36 -6.45 -9.73
CA GLU A 162 -16.03 -5.21 -10.09
C GLU A 162 -16.89 -4.77 -8.89
N ILE A 163 -16.45 -3.72 -8.20
CA ILE A 163 -17.30 -3.06 -7.21
C ILE A 163 -18.30 -2.25 -8.03
N VAL A 164 -19.45 -2.84 -8.30
CA VAL A 164 -20.58 -2.16 -8.94
C VAL A 164 -20.84 -0.85 -8.19
N GLY A 165 -20.67 0.28 -8.87
CA GLY A 165 -20.86 1.63 -8.31
C GLY A 165 -19.60 2.33 -7.81
N ALA A 166 -18.39 1.77 -7.94
CA ALA A 166 -17.15 2.46 -7.59
C ALA A 166 -16.88 3.69 -8.48
N ASP A 167 -17.11 3.56 -9.79
CA ASP A 167 -17.01 4.68 -10.73
C ASP A 167 -18.08 5.73 -10.45
N GLU A 168 -19.31 5.31 -10.13
CA GLU A 168 -20.40 6.22 -9.76
C GLU A 168 -20.11 6.98 -8.46
N ALA A 169 -19.48 6.33 -7.48
CA ALA A 169 -19.07 6.95 -6.22
C ALA A 169 -17.87 7.90 -6.38
N ALA A 170 -16.91 7.55 -7.22
CA ALA A 170 -15.77 8.41 -7.54
C ALA A 170 -16.24 9.67 -8.28
N ASP A 171 -17.11 9.50 -9.28
CA ASP A 171 -17.68 10.57 -10.10
C ASP A 171 -18.61 11.49 -9.28
N ALA A 172 -19.34 10.93 -8.31
CA ALA A 172 -20.13 11.71 -7.34
C ALA A 172 -19.23 12.51 -6.37
N THR A 173 -18.11 11.93 -5.94
CA THR A 173 -17.14 12.61 -5.05
C THR A 173 -16.45 13.76 -5.76
N GLU A 174 -16.09 13.58 -7.03
CA GLU A 174 -15.50 14.62 -7.87
C GLU A 174 -16.49 15.76 -8.15
N LYS A 175 -17.74 15.44 -8.48
CA LYS A 175 -18.82 16.43 -8.65
C LYS A 175 -19.12 17.21 -7.37
N ALA A 176 -19.10 16.57 -6.21
CA ALA A 176 -19.29 17.23 -4.92
C ALA A 176 -18.14 18.20 -4.61
N ALA A 177 -16.89 17.83 -4.91
CA ALA A 177 -15.73 18.70 -4.74
C ALA A 177 -15.74 19.89 -5.72
N GLU A 178 -16.21 19.69 -6.95
CA GLU A 178 -16.37 20.74 -7.96
C GLU A 178 -17.46 21.75 -7.53
N GLN A 179 -18.59 21.26 -7.02
CA GLN A 179 -19.67 22.11 -6.50
C GLN A 179 -19.25 22.93 -5.27
N ASP A 180 -18.44 22.37 -4.38
CA ASP A 180 -17.90 23.08 -3.22
C ASP A 180 -16.95 24.21 -3.67
N ARG A 181 -16.10 23.96 -4.68
CA ARG A 181 -15.26 25.01 -5.30
C ARG A 181 -16.08 26.11 -5.94
N LEU A 182 -17.11 25.76 -6.71
CA LEU A 182 -18.00 26.72 -7.39
C LEU A 182 -18.86 27.51 -6.39
N GLY A 183 -19.26 26.89 -5.26
CA GLY A 183 -20.01 27.55 -4.19
C GLY A 183 -19.18 28.55 -3.39
N ALA A 184 -17.86 28.38 -3.33
CA ALA A 184 -16.92 29.31 -2.72
C ALA A 184 -16.62 30.56 -3.57
N GLU A 185 -17.03 30.59 -4.84
CA GLU A 185 -16.77 31.69 -5.79
C GLU A 185 -18.00 32.54 -6.15
N SER A 186 -19.05 32.57 -5.33
CA SER A 186 -20.16 33.53 -5.51
C SER A 186 -19.79 34.92 -4.93
N PRO A 187 -20.02 36.05 -5.63
CA PRO A 187 -19.46 37.34 -5.26
C PRO A 187 -20.15 37.95 -4.04
N ALA A 188 -19.35 38.36 -3.07
CA ALA A 188 -19.76 39.26 -2.00
C ALA A 188 -20.30 40.58 -2.60
N GLU A 189 -21.58 40.82 -2.36
CA GLU A 189 -22.18 42.09 -1.95
C GLU A 189 -21.75 43.35 -2.75
N VAL A 190 -22.62 43.74 -3.69
CA VAL A 190 -22.65 45.06 -4.30
C VAL A 190 -22.83 46.12 -3.20
N LEU A 191 -21.71 46.74 -2.78
CA LEU A 191 -21.74 47.91 -1.93
C LEU A 191 -22.27 49.11 -2.73
N ALA A 192 -23.44 49.58 -2.33
CA ALA A 192 -24.04 50.81 -2.82
C ALA A 192 -23.17 52.03 -2.45
N GLU A 193 -22.78 52.82 -3.45
CA GLU A 193 -22.18 54.14 -3.23
C GLU A 193 -23.24 55.15 -2.76
N PRO A 194 -22.92 56.07 -1.81
CA PRO A 194 -23.84 57.13 -1.42
C PRO A 194 -23.84 58.28 -2.46
N PRO A 195 -24.98 58.99 -2.65
CA PRO A 195 -25.08 60.01 -3.68
C PRO A 195 -24.38 61.31 -3.28
N VAL A 196 -23.65 61.86 -4.24
CA VAL A 196 -23.04 63.20 -4.20
C VAL A 196 -24.13 64.27 -4.20
N ALA A 197 -24.10 65.16 -3.20
CA ALA A 197 -24.97 66.33 -3.13
C ALA A 197 -24.56 67.35 -4.21
N GLY A 198 -25.43 67.52 -5.22
CA GLY A 198 -25.32 68.54 -6.27
C GLY A 198 -26.59 69.37 -6.33
N SER A 199 -26.45 70.65 -6.00
CA SER A 199 -27.47 71.69 -5.97
C SER A 199 -28.02 72.02 -7.37
N ASN A 200 -29.36 72.14 -7.51
CA ASN A 200 -30.04 73.14 -8.33
C ASN A 200 -31.56 73.14 -8.04
N VAL A 201 -32.07 74.18 -7.37
CA VAL A 201 -32.88 75.30 -7.89
C VAL A 201 -34.19 74.90 -8.57
N LEU A 202 -35.31 75.28 -7.92
CA LEU A 202 -36.63 75.75 -8.42
C LEU A 202 -37.45 76.00 -7.12
N GLY A 203 -37.78 77.22 -6.67
CA GLY A 203 -38.55 78.26 -7.34
C GLY A 203 -40.03 78.06 -7.00
N VAL A 204 -40.61 78.88 -6.11
CA VAL A 204 -41.98 79.44 -6.09
C VAL A 204 -42.21 80.24 -4.77
N ASP A 205 -42.38 81.56 -4.97
CA ASP A 205 -42.97 82.64 -4.15
C ASP A 205 -44.46 82.40 -3.80
N PRO A 206 -45.23 83.32 -3.16
CA PRO A 206 -44.92 84.39 -2.19
C PRO A 206 -45.93 84.45 -0.99
N ASP A 207 -45.71 85.44 -0.12
CA ASP A 207 -46.73 86.40 0.38
C ASP A 207 -47.26 86.36 1.84
N LEU A 208 -47.46 87.59 2.35
CA LEU A 208 -48.12 88.06 3.60
C LEU A 208 -47.29 87.94 4.89
N GLY A 209 -46.88 88.99 5.63
CA GLY A 209 -47.32 90.38 5.73
C GLY A 209 -47.84 90.69 7.14
N VAL A 210 -47.42 91.84 7.70
CA VAL A 210 -48.02 92.58 8.85
C VAL A 210 -47.66 92.00 10.25
N SER A 211 -47.17 92.73 11.26
CA SER A 211 -46.89 94.16 11.54
C SER A 211 -45.84 94.26 12.64
#